data_AF-A0A9E4MN38-F1
#
_entry.id   AF-A0A9E4MN38-F1
#
_cell.length_a   1.000
_cell.length_b   1.000
_cell.length_c   1.000
_cell.angle_alpha   90.00
_cell.angle_beta   90.00
_cell.angle_gamma   90.00
#
_symmetry.space_group_name_H-M   'P 1'
#
loop_
_entity.id
_entity.type
_entity.pdbx_description
1 polymer ?
#
loop_
_entity_poly.entity_id
_entity_poly.type
_entity_poly.pdbx_seq_one_letter_code
_entity_poly.pdbx_strand_id
1 'polypeptide(L)'
;MLFRKTEFERLDEELVRAGQALADVERARRHLAQTLEELRALDDRAQALSEAEREILHELERLSSAGWYAIYNSVLGTAEDKHEVGMAALHRAQDERKRIERSRKTLQQRLEDLLRQTQTHDDALSRWDRAVAAKEALLHAQDTPSSRRLAEVAATELQVRASLERLDRAIRARQARGASGRELKMLQTVWRETLARKAALREERRAIVLDGLDLPWRLAS
;
A
#
# COMPACT_ATOMS: atom_id res chain seq x y z
N MET A 1 20.04 21.09 -37.76
CA MET A 1 18.55 21.13 -37.81
C MET A 1 18.03 20.31 -36.65
N LEU A 2 17.22 20.89 -35.76
CA LEU A 2 16.53 20.14 -34.70
C LEU A 2 15.33 19.44 -35.34
N PHE A 3 15.40 18.13 -35.51
CA PHE A 3 14.23 17.34 -35.92
C PHE A 3 13.16 17.47 -34.84
N ARG A 4 11.98 17.99 -35.21
CA ARG A 4 10.84 18.07 -34.30
C ARG A 4 10.32 16.65 -34.08
N LYS A 5 10.21 16.24 -32.83
CA LYS A 5 9.59 14.95 -32.47
C LYS A 5 8.18 14.85 -33.03
N THR A 6 7.85 13.67 -33.54
CA THR A 6 6.49 13.34 -34.00
C THR A 6 5.51 13.33 -32.82
N GLU A 7 4.21 13.37 -33.10
CA GLU A 7 3.19 13.33 -32.05
C GLU A 7 3.24 12.01 -31.27
N PHE A 8 3.51 10.88 -31.95
CA PHE A 8 3.76 9.59 -31.31
C PHE A 8 4.93 9.62 -30.33
N GLU A 9 6.09 10.13 -30.75
CA GLU A 9 7.28 10.20 -29.88
C GLU A 9 7.04 11.06 -28.63
N ARG A 10 6.23 12.13 -28.74
CA ARG A 10 5.88 12.97 -27.58
C ARG A 10 4.96 12.24 -26.60
N LEU A 11 3.95 11.52 -27.12
CA LEU A 11 3.05 10.73 -26.30
C LEU A 11 3.78 9.56 -25.64
N ASP A 12 4.71 8.93 -26.36
CA ASP A 12 5.56 7.85 -25.84
C ASP A 12 6.44 8.33 -24.69
N GLU A 13 7.06 9.51 -24.82
CA GLU A 13 7.81 10.13 -23.74
C GLU A 13 6.94 10.52 -22.54
N GLU A 14 5.74 11.03 -22.78
CA GLU A 14 4.79 11.35 -21.72
C GLU A 14 4.35 10.10 -20.96
N LEU A 15 4.07 9.01 -21.69
CA LEU A 15 3.78 7.70 -21.12
C LEU A 15 4.95 7.21 -20.28
N VAL A 16 6.18 7.16 -20.82
CA VAL A 16 7.35 6.71 -20.04
C VAL A 16 7.53 7.54 -18.76
N ARG A 17 7.40 8.87 -18.82
CA ARG A 17 7.52 9.75 -17.63
C ARG A 17 6.41 9.52 -16.63
N ALA A 18 5.16 9.47 -17.07
CA ALA A 18 4.02 9.23 -16.20
C ALA A 18 4.10 7.82 -15.59
N GLY A 19 4.63 6.87 -16.34
CA GLY A 19 4.91 5.52 -15.87
C GLY A 19 6.00 5.45 -14.80
N GLN A 20 7.11 6.17 -14.99
CA GLN A 20 8.14 6.30 -13.95
C GLN A 20 7.56 6.89 -12.66
N ALA A 21 6.77 7.96 -12.78
CA ALA A 21 6.12 8.55 -11.63
C ALA A 21 5.15 7.58 -10.92
N LEU A 22 4.40 6.74 -11.65
CA LEU A 22 3.56 5.70 -11.05
C LEU A 22 4.39 4.63 -10.31
N ALA A 23 5.51 4.19 -10.88
CA ALA A 23 6.40 3.24 -10.21
C ALA A 23 6.98 3.83 -8.92
N ASP A 24 7.32 5.12 -8.93
CA ASP A 24 7.80 5.84 -7.74
C ASP A 24 6.70 5.98 -6.68
N VAL A 25 5.43 6.16 -7.07
CA VAL A 25 4.28 6.09 -6.15
C VAL A 25 4.17 4.75 -5.48
N GLU A 26 4.26 3.66 -6.24
CA GLU A 26 4.16 2.33 -5.65
C GLU A 26 5.29 2.07 -4.65
N ARG A 27 6.51 2.50 -4.96
CA ARG A 27 7.64 2.45 -4.02
C ARG A 27 7.36 3.29 -2.78
N ALA A 28 6.91 4.53 -2.94
CA ALA A 28 6.57 5.42 -1.83
C ALA A 28 5.45 4.83 -0.94
N ARG A 29 4.42 4.21 -1.54
CA ARG A 29 3.34 3.51 -0.81
C ARG A 29 3.85 2.31 -0.03
N ARG A 30 4.77 1.51 -0.59
CA ARG A 30 5.41 0.40 0.14
C ARG A 30 6.22 0.91 1.32
N HIS A 31 7.00 1.98 1.14
CA HIS A 31 7.75 2.61 2.22
C HIS A 31 6.84 3.25 3.28
N LEU A 32 5.71 3.83 2.88
CA LEU A 32 4.70 4.35 3.81
C LEU A 32 4.14 3.23 4.69
N ALA A 33 3.78 2.08 4.08
CA ALA A 33 3.29 0.93 4.82
C ALA A 33 4.32 0.41 5.84
N GLN A 34 5.59 0.27 5.42
CA GLN A 34 6.69 -0.12 6.31
C GLN A 34 6.90 0.89 7.45
N THR A 35 6.92 2.19 7.15
CA THR A 35 7.13 3.25 8.15
C THR A 35 5.99 3.27 9.18
N LEU A 36 4.74 3.02 8.74
CA LEU A 36 3.59 2.91 9.64
C LEU A 36 3.67 1.68 10.54
N GLU A 37 4.18 0.56 10.04
CA GLU A 37 4.41 -0.65 10.83
C GLU A 37 5.50 -0.43 11.87
N GLU A 38 6.63 0.20 11.49
CA GLU A 38 7.70 0.57 12.40
C GLU A 38 7.22 1.53 13.50
N LEU A 39 6.40 2.54 13.14
CA LEU A 39 5.80 3.46 14.11
C LEU A 39 4.91 2.74 15.12
N ARG A 40 4.06 1.80 14.67
CA ARG A 40 3.22 0.98 15.56
C ARG A 40 4.07 0.15 16.51
N ALA A 41 5.10 -0.51 16.01
CA ALA A 41 6.00 -1.31 16.83
C ALA A 41 6.74 -0.47 17.89
N LEU A 42 7.12 0.77 17.55
CA LEU A 42 7.70 1.70 18.52
C LEU A 42 6.69 2.14 19.58
N ASP A 43 5.43 2.39 19.20
CA ASP A 43 4.37 2.75 20.14
C ASP A 43 4.07 1.59 21.11
N ASP A 44 3.99 0.34 20.61
CA ASP A 44 3.83 -0.85 21.44
C ASP A 44 5.00 -1.02 22.43
N ARG A 45 6.23 -0.82 21.96
CA ARG A 45 7.44 -0.90 22.80
C ARG A 45 7.47 0.22 23.85
N ALA A 46 7.05 1.43 23.50
CA ALA A 46 6.97 2.56 24.43
C ALA A 46 5.91 2.30 25.53
N GLN A 47 4.79 1.68 25.17
CA GLN A 47 3.75 1.30 26.12
C GLN A 47 4.26 0.22 27.09
N ALA A 48 4.90 -0.84 26.57
CA ALA A 48 5.48 -1.89 27.40
C ALA A 48 6.55 -1.36 28.37
N LEU A 49 7.41 -0.44 27.92
CA LEU A 49 8.39 0.23 28.79
C LEU A 49 7.71 1.10 29.86
N SER A 50 6.62 1.79 29.52
CA SER A 50 5.88 2.61 30.49
C SER A 50 5.22 1.75 31.58
N GLU A 51 4.74 0.55 31.22
CA GLU A 51 4.21 -0.42 32.18
C GLU A 51 5.32 -0.95 33.08
N ALA A 52 6.47 -1.36 32.52
CA ALA A 52 7.63 -1.79 33.30
C ALA A 52 8.18 -0.69 34.23
N GLU A 53 8.23 0.57 33.78
CA GLU A 53 8.60 1.72 34.61
C GLU A 53 7.69 1.85 35.84
N ARG A 54 6.36 1.68 35.66
CA ARG A 54 5.39 1.75 36.77
C ARG A 54 5.59 0.61 37.77
N GLU A 55 5.84 -0.61 37.27
CA GLU A 55 6.12 -1.76 38.14
C GLU A 55 7.38 -1.55 38.97
N ILE A 56 8.48 -1.10 38.34
CA ILE A 56 9.75 -0.80 39.01
C ILE A 56 9.54 0.31 40.06
N LEU A 57 8.82 1.39 39.72
CA LEU A 57 8.54 2.47 40.67
C LEU A 57 7.74 1.96 41.87
N HIS A 58 6.70 1.15 41.63
CA HIS A 58 5.90 0.56 42.71
C HIS A 58 6.76 -0.39 43.59
N GLU A 59 7.69 -1.14 43.00
CA GLU A 59 8.62 -1.99 43.76
C GLU A 59 9.58 -1.15 44.61
N LEU A 60 10.14 -0.07 44.06
CA LEU A 60 11.01 0.86 44.78
C LEU A 60 10.26 1.57 45.93
N GLU A 61 9.02 1.99 45.71
CA GLU A 61 8.13 2.53 46.75
C GLU A 61 7.83 1.51 47.85
N ARG A 62 7.60 0.25 47.47
CA ARG A 62 7.41 -0.84 48.45
C ARG A 62 8.68 -1.10 49.26
N LEU A 63 9.85 -1.12 48.62
CA LEU A 63 11.13 -1.33 49.31
C LEU A 63 11.46 -0.18 50.25
N SER A 64 11.21 1.07 49.84
CA SER A 64 11.42 2.26 50.67
C SER A 64 10.44 2.37 51.83
N SER A 65 9.18 1.95 51.65
CA SER A 65 8.18 1.88 52.73
C SER A 65 8.38 0.69 53.67
N ALA A 66 8.75 -0.49 53.15
CA ALA A 66 9.10 -1.67 53.95
C ALA A 66 10.41 -1.49 54.72
N GLY A 67 11.28 -0.59 54.27
CA GLY A 67 12.52 -0.19 54.94
C GLY A 67 12.30 0.19 56.40
N TRP A 68 11.23 0.90 56.76
CA TRP A 68 11.03 1.26 58.17
C TRP A 68 10.66 0.10 59.10
N TYR A 69 10.04 -0.98 58.60
CA TYR A 69 9.60 -2.10 59.42
C TYR A 69 10.55 -3.31 59.40
N ALA A 70 11.30 -3.53 58.31
CA ALA A 70 12.24 -4.65 58.19
C ALA A 70 13.67 -4.31 58.66
N ILE A 71 14.06 -3.02 58.65
CA ILE A 71 15.42 -2.57 59.05
C ILE A 71 15.68 -2.79 60.54
N TYR A 72 14.65 -2.91 61.39
CA TYR A 72 14.86 -3.18 62.81
C TYR A 72 15.50 -4.56 63.08
N ASN A 73 15.46 -5.52 62.13
CA ASN A 73 16.12 -6.82 62.32
C ASN A 73 16.73 -7.38 61.01
N SER A 74 18.05 -7.18 60.85
CA SER A 74 19.02 -8.08 60.16
C SER A 74 19.14 -8.14 58.62
N VAL A 75 18.41 -7.36 57.80
CA VAL A 75 18.38 -7.54 56.31
C VAL A 75 18.82 -6.29 55.49
N LEU A 76 19.56 -5.36 56.10
CA LEU A 76 19.92 -4.05 55.52
C LEU A 76 20.65 -4.13 54.15
N GLY A 77 21.72 -4.93 54.03
CA GLY A 77 22.53 -4.95 52.80
C GLY A 77 21.78 -5.45 51.55
N THR A 78 20.87 -6.41 51.70
CA THR A 78 20.12 -6.94 50.55
C THR A 78 18.99 -6.02 50.06
N ALA A 79 18.54 -5.07 50.88
CA ALA A 79 17.52 -4.10 50.51
C ALA A 79 18.13 -2.92 49.74
N GLU A 80 19.31 -2.47 50.16
CA GLU A 80 20.10 -1.44 49.46
C GLU A 80 20.52 -1.93 48.07
N ASP A 81 21.08 -3.14 47.96
CA ASP A 81 21.46 -3.74 46.66
C ASP A 81 20.27 -3.83 45.70
N LYS A 82 19.10 -4.24 46.20
CA LYS A 82 17.87 -4.32 45.38
C LYS A 82 17.35 -2.95 44.95
N HIS A 83 17.51 -1.94 45.81
CA HIS A 83 17.14 -0.56 45.50
C HIS A 83 18.04 0.02 44.40
N GLU A 84 19.36 -0.19 44.49
CA GLU A 84 20.31 0.24 43.45
C GLU A 84 20.04 -0.44 42.10
N VAL A 85 19.79 -1.75 42.10
CA VAL A 85 19.43 -2.50 40.89
C VAL A 85 18.14 -1.95 40.27
N GLY A 86 17.12 -1.66 41.08
CA GLY A 86 15.86 -1.07 40.62
C GLY A 86 16.04 0.34 40.04
N MET A 87 16.84 1.19 40.69
CA MET A 87 17.17 2.53 40.18
C MET A 87 17.95 2.46 38.85
N ALA A 88 18.91 1.54 38.73
CA ALA A 88 19.62 1.31 37.49
C ALA A 88 18.69 0.81 36.36
N ALA A 89 17.73 -0.07 36.67
CA ALA A 89 16.73 -0.52 35.73
C ALA A 89 15.80 0.62 35.27
N LEU A 90 15.37 1.48 36.20
CA LEU A 90 14.56 2.66 35.90
C LEU A 90 15.30 3.63 34.97
N HIS A 91 16.58 3.94 35.25
CA HIS A 91 17.38 4.80 34.39
C HIS A 91 17.53 4.23 32.96
N ARG A 92 17.77 2.92 32.84
CA ARG A 92 17.83 2.25 31.52
C ARG A 92 16.50 2.34 30.77
N ALA A 93 15.38 2.15 31.45
CA ALA A 93 14.04 2.25 30.86
C ALA A 93 13.77 3.68 30.34
N GLN A 94 14.11 4.70 31.13
CA GLN A 94 13.98 6.11 30.74
C GLN A 94 14.86 6.47 29.54
N ASP A 95 16.09 5.98 29.49
CA ASP A 95 16.99 6.23 28.37
C ASP A 95 16.51 5.55 27.09
N GLU A 96 15.97 4.32 27.20
CA GLU A 96 15.37 3.62 26.07
C GLU A 96 14.12 4.34 25.57
N ARG A 97 13.28 4.87 26.46
CA ARG A 97 12.12 5.69 26.11
C ARG A 97 12.51 6.94 25.34
N LYS A 98 13.57 7.67 25.77
CA LYS A 98 14.10 8.82 25.03
C LYS A 98 14.60 8.43 23.63
N ARG A 99 15.20 7.25 23.47
CA ARG A 99 15.62 6.74 22.16
C ARG A 99 14.42 6.45 21.26
N ILE A 100 13.40 5.79 21.78
CA ILE A 100 12.16 5.53 21.04
C ILE A 100 11.49 6.84 20.62
N GLU A 101 11.42 7.84 21.49
CA GLU A 101 10.85 9.15 21.16
C GLU A 101 11.60 9.85 20.01
N ARG A 102 12.94 9.80 20.02
CA ARG A 102 13.76 10.33 18.91
C ARG A 102 13.50 9.57 17.61
N SER A 103 13.48 8.23 17.65
CA SER A 103 13.20 7.39 16.49
C SER A 103 11.80 7.67 15.93
N ARG A 104 10.80 7.82 16.80
CA ARG A 104 9.43 8.19 16.42
C ARG A 104 9.39 9.53 15.71
N LYS A 105 10.07 10.56 16.22
CA LYS A 105 10.13 11.87 15.58
C LYS A 105 10.74 11.79 14.17
N THR A 106 11.82 11.04 14.00
CA THR A 106 12.45 10.82 12.68
C THR A 106 11.51 10.10 11.71
N LEU A 107 10.82 9.04 12.17
CA LEU A 107 9.86 8.31 11.34
C LEU A 107 8.63 9.14 11.00
N GLN A 108 8.16 10.00 11.91
CA GLN A 108 7.06 10.94 11.63
C GLN A 108 7.43 11.96 10.55
N GLN A 109 8.64 12.51 10.59
CA GLN A 109 9.13 13.40 9.52
C GLN A 109 9.19 12.66 8.18
N ARG A 110 9.72 11.43 8.17
CA ARG A 110 9.75 10.58 6.97
C ARG A 110 8.34 10.27 6.44
N LEU A 111 7.38 10.05 7.33
CA LEU A 111 5.97 9.84 6.96
C LEU A 111 5.39 11.07 6.26
N GLU A 112 5.62 12.27 6.80
CA GLU A 112 5.16 13.52 6.18
C GLU A 112 5.75 13.73 4.77
N ASP A 113 7.04 13.44 4.60
CA ASP A 113 7.71 13.53 3.30
C ASP A 113 7.14 12.53 2.30
N LEU A 114 6.94 11.27 2.72
CA LEU A 114 6.32 10.24 1.88
C LEU A 114 4.88 10.60 1.49
N LEU A 115 4.10 11.16 2.42
CA LEU A 115 2.74 11.62 2.14
C LEU A 115 2.72 12.74 1.10
N ARG A 116 3.60 13.74 1.24
CA ARG A 116 3.74 14.82 0.23
C ARG A 116 4.14 14.27 -1.13
N GLN A 117 5.09 13.34 -1.18
CA GLN A 117 5.46 12.65 -2.42
C GLN A 117 4.23 11.99 -3.04
N THR A 118 3.48 11.17 -2.30
CA THR A 118 2.29 10.50 -2.86
C THR A 118 1.22 11.46 -3.40
N GLN A 119 1.00 12.62 -2.76
CA GLN A 119 0.05 13.64 -3.23
C GLN A 119 0.48 14.28 -4.55
N THR A 120 1.78 14.57 -4.75
CA THR A 120 2.29 15.12 -6.01
C THR A 120 2.15 14.17 -7.20
N HIS A 121 1.79 12.92 -6.96
CA HIS A 121 1.74 11.89 -7.97
C HIS A 121 0.34 11.37 -8.33
N ASP A 122 -0.73 11.80 -7.66
CA ASP A 122 -2.10 11.57 -8.17
C ASP A 122 -2.31 12.28 -9.54
N ASP A 123 -1.56 13.36 -9.75
CA ASP A 123 -1.39 14.01 -11.05
C ASP A 123 -0.73 13.09 -12.09
N ALA A 124 0.16 12.19 -11.69
CA ALA A 124 0.86 11.28 -12.61
C ALA A 124 -0.08 10.21 -13.17
N LEU A 125 -0.98 9.66 -12.34
CA LEU A 125 -2.01 8.72 -12.83
C LEU A 125 -2.94 9.40 -13.84
N SER A 126 -3.39 10.62 -13.53
CA SER A 126 -4.25 11.39 -14.43
C SER A 126 -3.55 11.79 -15.73
N ARG A 127 -2.23 11.99 -15.72
CA ARG A 127 -1.42 12.23 -16.92
C ARG A 127 -1.23 10.95 -17.72
N TRP A 128 -0.93 9.84 -17.04
CA TRP A 128 -0.82 8.52 -17.65
C TRP A 128 -2.11 8.15 -18.41
N ASP A 129 -3.27 8.25 -17.76
CA ASP A 129 -4.55 7.89 -18.37
C ASP A 129 -4.87 8.78 -19.58
N ARG A 130 -4.56 10.08 -19.52
CA ARG A 130 -4.72 11.00 -20.65
C ARG A 130 -3.78 10.68 -21.80
N ALA A 131 -2.52 10.37 -21.52
CA ALA A 131 -1.54 10.02 -22.54
C ALA A 131 -1.89 8.67 -23.23
N VAL A 132 -2.39 7.69 -22.46
CA VAL A 132 -2.89 6.41 -23.01
C VAL A 132 -4.08 6.67 -23.93
N ALA A 133 -5.06 7.47 -23.48
CA ALA A 133 -6.25 7.79 -24.28
C ALA A 133 -5.88 8.55 -25.58
N ALA A 134 -4.93 9.49 -25.49
CA ALA A 134 -4.44 10.23 -26.65
C ALA A 134 -3.71 9.32 -27.65
N LYS A 135 -2.83 8.43 -27.18
CA LYS A 135 -2.12 7.48 -28.04
C LYS A 135 -3.07 6.48 -28.69
N GLU A 136 -4.08 6.02 -27.95
CA GLU A 136 -5.11 5.13 -28.50
C GLU A 136 -5.93 5.81 -29.61
N ALA A 137 -6.35 7.06 -29.40
CA ALA A 137 -7.06 7.83 -30.43
C ALA A 137 -6.20 8.03 -31.69
N LEU A 138 -4.90 8.28 -31.51
CA LEU A 138 -3.95 8.44 -32.60
C LEU A 138 -3.73 7.12 -33.36
N LEU A 139 -3.61 5.98 -32.65
CA LEU A 139 -3.52 4.66 -33.27
C LEU A 139 -4.77 4.35 -34.09
N HIS A 140 -5.97 4.65 -33.56
CA HIS A 140 -7.22 4.46 -34.29
C HIS A 140 -7.24 5.24 -35.61
N ALA A 141 -6.68 6.45 -35.65
CA ALA A 141 -6.68 7.30 -36.83
C ALA A 141 -5.76 6.82 -37.99
N GLN A 142 -4.78 5.94 -37.72
CA GLN A 142 -3.73 5.61 -38.70
C GLN A 142 -3.98 4.35 -39.56
N ASP A 143 -5.14 3.70 -39.46
CA ASP A 143 -5.48 2.42 -40.15
C ASP A 143 -4.33 1.39 -40.20
N THR A 144 -3.59 1.28 -39.09
CA THR A 144 -2.50 0.32 -38.91
C THR A 144 -3.04 -1.05 -38.46
N PRO A 145 -2.24 -2.13 -38.55
CA PRO A 145 -2.59 -3.41 -37.92
C PRO A 145 -2.96 -3.27 -36.45
N SER A 146 -2.26 -2.41 -35.70
CA SER A 146 -2.56 -2.09 -34.30
C SER A 146 -3.92 -1.41 -34.13
N SER A 147 -4.31 -0.50 -35.04
CA SER A 147 -5.64 0.12 -35.06
C SER A 147 -6.76 -0.92 -35.21
N ARG A 148 -6.59 -1.85 -36.16
CA ARG A 148 -7.56 -2.92 -36.41
C ARG A 148 -7.68 -3.86 -35.22
N ARG A 149 -6.55 -4.23 -34.62
CA ARG A 149 -6.56 -5.06 -33.42
C ARG A 149 -7.23 -4.36 -32.23
N LEU A 150 -6.98 -3.06 -32.03
CA LEU A 150 -7.67 -2.27 -31.00
C LEU A 150 -9.19 -2.25 -31.22
N ALA A 151 -9.64 -2.11 -32.48
CA ALA A 151 -11.06 -2.16 -32.80
C ALA A 151 -11.69 -3.53 -32.50
N GLU A 152 -11.00 -4.64 -32.82
CA GLU A 152 -11.44 -6.00 -32.48
C GLU A 152 -11.56 -6.20 -30.97
N VAL A 153 -10.56 -5.73 -30.21
CA VAL A 153 -10.56 -5.80 -28.75
C VAL A 153 -11.70 -4.98 -28.17
N ALA A 154 -11.91 -3.75 -28.64
CA ALA A 154 -13.01 -2.88 -28.20
C ALA A 154 -14.39 -3.50 -28.49
N ALA A 155 -14.57 -4.10 -29.67
CA ALA A 155 -15.81 -4.81 -30.01
C ALA A 155 -16.06 -6.00 -29.07
N THR A 156 -15.01 -6.77 -28.77
CA THR A 156 -15.08 -7.90 -27.84
C THR A 156 -15.39 -7.44 -26.41
N GLU A 157 -14.78 -6.34 -25.95
CA GLU A 157 -15.08 -5.74 -24.64
C GLU A 157 -16.56 -5.36 -24.51
N LEU A 158 -17.15 -4.81 -25.58
CA LEU A 158 -18.57 -4.44 -25.60
C LEU A 158 -19.49 -5.66 -25.45
N GLN A 159 -19.16 -6.76 -26.14
CA GLN A 159 -19.89 -8.03 -26.03
C GLN A 159 -19.77 -8.63 -24.62
N VAL A 160 -18.57 -8.62 -24.04
CA VAL A 160 -18.30 -9.12 -22.68
C VAL A 160 -19.06 -8.29 -21.64
N ARG A 161 -19.11 -6.96 -21.79
CA ARG A 161 -19.93 -6.09 -20.93
C ARG A 161 -21.41 -6.45 -21.01
N ALA A 162 -21.95 -6.59 -22.21
CA ALA A 162 -23.35 -6.99 -22.40
C ALA A 162 -23.64 -8.38 -21.78
N SER A 163 -22.67 -9.31 -21.86
CA SER A 163 -22.77 -10.63 -21.21
C SER A 163 -22.82 -10.51 -19.68
N LEU A 164 -21.95 -9.70 -19.07
CA LEU A 164 -21.96 -9.45 -17.62
C LEU A 164 -23.29 -8.85 -17.16
N GLU A 165 -23.82 -7.85 -17.87
CA GLU A 165 -25.11 -7.24 -17.55
C GLU A 165 -26.29 -8.23 -17.66
N ARG A 166 -26.20 -9.24 -18.55
CA ARG A 166 -27.17 -10.33 -18.63
C ARG A 166 -27.01 -11.32 -17.47
N LEU A 167 -25.78 -11.70 -17.12
CA LEU A 167 -25.49 -12.60 -16.00
C LEU A 167 -25.90 -11.99 -14.66
N ASP A 168 -25.62 -10.70 -14.43
CA ASP A 168 -26.03 -9.99 -13.22
C ASP A 168 -27.56 -9.99 -13.06
N ARG A 169 -28.29 -9.71 -14.15
CA ARG A 169 -29.76 -9.77 -14.14
C ARG A 169 -30.27 -11.19 -13.87
N ALA A 170 -29.66 -12.20 -14.48
CA ALA A 170 -30.02 -13.60 -14.26
C ALA A 170 -29.77 -14.04 -12.81
N ILE A 171 -28.61 -13.69 -12.24
CA ILE A 171 -28.25 -13.97 -10.85
C ILE A 171 -29.26 -13.33 -9.90
N ARG A 172 -29.54 -12.02 -10.05
CA ARG A 172 -30.50 -11.29 -9.22
C ARG A 172 -31.91 -11.89 -9.31
N ALA A 173 -32.38 -12.18 -10.53
CA ALA A 173 -33.70 -12.79 -10.74
C ALA A 173 -33.81 -14.18 -10.10
N ARG A 174 -32.74 -14.98 -10.15
CA ARG A 174 -32.70 -16.32 -9.54
C ARG A 174 -32.63 -16.27 -8.02
N GLN A 175 -31.86 -15.34 -7.46
CA GLN A 175 -31.83 -15.09 -6.01
C GLN A 175 -33.21 -14.69 -5.48
N ALA A 176 -33.91 -13.78 -6.18
CA ALA A 176 -35.25 -13.33 -5.80
C ALA A 176 -36.31 -14.45 -5.82
N ARG A 177 -36.10 -15.51 -6.63
CA ARG A 177 -37.02 -16.66 -6.75
C ARG A 177 -36.66 -17.85 -5.84
N GLY A 178 -35.65 -17.72 -4.98
CA GLY A 178 -35.21 -18.82 -4.11
C GLY A 178 -34.60 -20.01 -4.88
N ALA A 179 -33.95 -19.74 -6.02
CA ALA A 179 -33.40 -20.80 -6.86
C ALA A 179 -32.35 -21.66 -6.15
N SER A 180 -32.27 -22.94 -6.54
CA SER A 180 -31.33 -23.91 -5.96
C SER A 180 -29.86 -23.47 -6.06
N GLY A 181 -29.04 -23.88 -5.09
CA GLY A 181 -27.64 -23.47 -5.00
C GLY A 181 -26.76 -23.89 -6.18
N ARG A 182 -27.14 -24.90 -6.98
CA ARG A 182 -26.31 -25.41 -8.09
C ARG A 182 -26.36 -24.50 -9.32
N GLU A 183 -27.56 -24.06 -9.73
CA GLU A 183 -27.72 -23.15 -10.86
C GLU A 183 -27.14 -21.76 -10.57
N LEU A 184 -27.34 -21.26 -9.34
CA LEU A 184 -26.77 -19.98 -8.92
C LEU A 184 -25.24 -20.02 -8.92
N LYS A 185 -24.64 -21.11 -8.42
CA LYS A 185 -23.19 -21.32 -8.47
C LYS A 185 -22.67 -21.34 -9.91
N MET A 186 -23.36 -22.04 -10.82
CA MET A 186 -22.97 -22.06 -12.24
C MET A 186 -22.97 -20.65 -12.85
N LEU A 187 -24.04 -19.86 -12.63
CA LEU A 187 -24.10 -18.48 -13.12
C LEU A 187 -22.99 -17.60 -12.53
N GLN A 188 -22.68 -17.77 -11.24
CA GLN A 188 -21.57 -17.07 -10.59
C GLN A 188 -20.20 -17.48 -11.15
N THR A 189 -19.99 -18.75 -11.48
CA THR A 189 -18.77 -19.22 -12.13
C THR A 189 -18.59 -18.56 -13.50
N VAL A 190 -19.62 -18.62 -14.36
CA VAL A 190 -19.58 -17.99 -15.68
C VAL A 190 -19.38 -16.48 -15.57
N TRP A 191 -19.97 -15.83 -14.56
CA TRP A 191 -19.75 -14.42 -14.28
C TRP A 191 -18.29 -14.11 -13.93
N ARG A 192 -17.65 -14.92 -13.08
CA ARG A 192 -16.22 -14.78 -12.74
C ARG A 192 -15.31 -14.99 -13.96
N GLU A 193 -15.60 -16.00 -14.77
CA GLU A 193 -14.87 -16.25 -16.01
C GLU A 193 -15.01 -15.08 -17.00
N THR A 194 -16.23 -14.54 -17.12
CA THR A 194 -16.51 -13.38 -17.97
C THR A 194 -15.80 -12.12 -17.46
N LEU A 195 -15.70 -11.94 -16.13
CA LEU A 195 -14.90 -10.89 -15.52
C LEU A 195 -13.41 -11.06 -15.80
N ALA A 196 -12.88 -12.27 -15.67
CA ALA A 196 -11.49 -12.58 -16.00
C ALA A 196 -11.21 -12.28 -17.48
N ARG A 197 -12.13 -12.65 -18.39
CA ARG A 197 -12.03 -12.31 -19.81
C ARG A 197 -12.02 -10.80 -20.04
N LYS A 198 -12.86 -10.03 -19.33
CA LYS A 198 -12.85 -8.56 -19.39
C LYS A 198 -11.50 -7.99 -18.94
N ALA A 199 -10.91 -8.53 -17.87
CA ALA A 199 -9.60 -8.12 -17.41
C ALA A 199 -8.50 -8.42 -18.45
N ALA A 200 -8.54 -9.61 -19.06
CA ALA A 200 -7.60 -9.98 -20.11
C ALA A 200 -7.69 -9.06 -21.34
N LEU A 201 -8.90 -8.68 -21.77
CA LEU A 201 -9.07 -7.74 -22.89
C LEU A 201 -8.53 -6.33 -22.59
N ARG A 202 -8.70 -5.85 -21.36
CA ARG A 202 -8.11 -4.58 -20.91
C ARG A 202 -6.58 -4.63 -20.96
N GLU A 203 -6.00 -5.75 -20.55
CA GLU A 203 -4.55 -5.93 -20.61
C GLU A 203 -4.05 -6.03 -22.04
N GLU A 204 -4.77 -6.72 -22.92
CA GLU A 204 -4.46 -6.78 -24.34
C GLU A 204 -4.52 -5.39 -25.01
N ARG A 205 -5.59 -4.62 -24.73
CA ARG A 205 -5.71 -3.23 -25.19
C ARG A 205 -4.52 -2.39 -24.74
N ARG A 206 -4.16 -2.47 -23.46
CA ARG A 206 -2.98 -1.78 -22.91
C ARG A 206 -1.70 -2.23 -23.60
N ALA A 207 -1.52 -3.53 -23.84
CA ALA A 207 -0.34 -4.04 -24.49
C ALA A 207 -0.15 -3.46 -25.89
N ILE A 208 -1.23 -3.31 -26.66
CA ILE A 208 -1.20 -2.71 -28.00
C ILE A 208 -0.88 -1.21 -27.93
N VAL A 209 -1.54 -0.46 -27.04
CA VAL A 209 -1.28 0.99 -26.90
C VAL A 209 0.15 1.26 -26.41
N LEU A 210 0.66 0.39 -25.54
CA LEU A 210 1.99 0.53 -24.94
C LEU A 210 3.07 -0.27 -25.70
N ASP A 211 2.76 -0.75 -26.89
CA ASP A 211 3.74 -1.48 -27.70
C ASP A 211 4.92 -0.56 -28.07
N GLY A 212 6.12 -1.11 -28.02
CA GLY A 212 7.38 -0.38 -28.21
C GLY A 212 7.82 0.55 -27.06
N LEU A 213 7.11 0.60 -25.93
CA LEU A 213 7.50 1.41 -24.77
C LEU A 213 8.29 0.62 -23.73
N ASP A 214 9.47 1.14 -23.37
CA ASP A 214 10.26 0.69 -22.21
C ASP A 214 9.69 1.30 -20.92
N LEU A 215 8.75 0.58 -20.32
CA LEU A 215 8.10 0.97 -19.08
C LEU A 215 8.83 0.35 -17.87
N PRO A 216 9.07 1.11 -16.80
CA PRO A 216 9.92 0.68 -15.68
C PRO A 216 9.36 -0.52 -14.89
N TRP A 217 8.06 -0.81 -14.96
CA TRP A 217 7.48 -2.02 -14.36
C TRP A 217 7.55 -3.25 -15.25
N ARG A 218 7.73 -3.11 -16.56
CA ARG A 218 7.92 -4.26 -17.48
C ARG A 218 9.28 -4.93 -17.31
N LEU A 219 10.25 -4.23 -16.72
CA LEU A 219 11.59 -4.75 -16.42
C LEU A 219 11.68 -5.49 -15.08
N ALA A 220 10.59 -5.57 -14.31
CA ALA A 220 10.56 -6.16 -12.97
C ALA A 220 9.77 -7.48 -12.89
N SER A 221 9.34 -8.05 -14.02
CA SER A 221 8.72 -9.37 -14.13
C SER A 221 9.73 -10.44 -14.50
#